data_AF-A0A974XCD2-F1
#
_entry.id   AF-A0A974XCD2-F1
#
_cell.length_a   1.000
_cell.length_b   1.000
_cell.length_c   1.000
_cell.angle_alpha   90.00
_cell.angle_beta   90.00
_cell.angle_gamma   90.00
#
_symmetry.space_group_name_H-M   'P 1'
#
loop_
_entity.id
_entity.type
_entity.pdbx_description
1 polymer ?
#
loop_
_entity_poly.entity_id
_entity_poly.type
_entity_poly.pdbx_seq_one_letter_code
_entity_poly.pdbx_strand_id
1 'polypeptide(L)'
;MKVSKVLVVLIVILLLTGCAESNMSSQDKKVIKELENGKYLSETVVDEKFKPRDDYFNEEEPVDIKWELLELSKAKFWFDSNIDLLSRKEYILKSIDIINLVNKRYSAEKNYEYYISNKVYNFNDDNKIYIKYNKDKFDSFNFIMQTLFNVFGDTSHYGLIYGETVDLQKKLNMYDDNLKELDMDYIKRKLPRHNEMLDLTLPVFSDNYFNIIDIDYTRSIATNLVSYIKENYGEEKFIELLESSSEFTLEFDKLYATYINEWLKSIDVDVKKDEETVPIRYKIFGDKYFPVDMCTEWMQYCFHPAFKDQYNYWYVFDCSYKSIKDFVKLSEQEMEDVRSFLNNGYTINDSKNVITYFVKETHCIAYNFDYSYCDYYNDAMCCNTISAYLHEYSHLVSMGIDKENRNYKGFFNEGIAQYCAYRYNIYDENRFQVTYVSNSLSNNKYNYYRMNVSKELFDSYLKSIGIDNPNKELFSDKNRIFDYLEMNCYKEYQKRKHEIFRDEQFYRYTFGPIFTRYLIDNYGIEKYMEMFYNPDDFELIYSKNFASMRQDFIIYLTTKYNKFVK
;
A
#
# COMPACT_ATOMS: atom_id res chain seq x y z
N MET A 1 -54.71 6.52 34.82
CA MET A 1 -53.89 7.47 34.02
C MET A 1 -52.76 6.69 33.36
N LYS A 2 -52.84 6.47 32.04
CA LYS A 2 -51.73 5.92 31.26
C LYS A 2 -50.86 7.10 30.82
N VAL A 3 -49.78 7.35 31.54
CA VAL A 3 -48.73 8.25 31.05
C VAL A 3 -48.14 7.57 29.82
N SER A 4 -48.31 8.20 28.65
CA SER A 4 -47.83 7.69 27.37
C SER A 4 -46.30 7.52 27.44
N LYS A 5 -45.79 6.36 27.03
CA LYS A 5 -44.35 6.10 26.89
C LYS A 5 -43.63 7.18 26.04
N VAL A 6 -44.37 7.85 25.16
CA VAL A 6 -43.91 9.00 24.35
C VAL A 6 -43.53 10.20 25.21
N LEU A 7 -44.25 10.47 26.30
CA LEU A 7 -44.00 11.62 27.18
C LEU A 7 -42.73 11.43 28.02
N VAL A 8 -42.44 10.20 28.40
CA VAL A 8 -41.22 9.85 29.17
C VAL A 8 -39.98 9.94 28.27
N VAL A 9 -40.08 9.51 27.00
CA VAL A 9 -38.99 9.66 26.01
C VAL A 9 -38.72 11.14 25.71
N LEU A 10 -39.76 11.97 25.57
CA LEU A 10 -39.61 13.41 25.37
C LEU A 10 -38.97 14.13 26.56
N ILE A 11 -39.31 13.75 27.79
CA ILE A 11 -38.71 14.32 29.00
C ILE A 11 -37.25 13.88 29.17
N VAL A 12 -36.90 12.64 28.79
CA VAL A 12 -35.51 12.16 28.79
C VAL A 12 -34.67 12.86 27.70
N ILE A 13 -35.22 13.10 26.51
CA ILE A 13 -34.57 13.90 25.47
C ILE A 13 -34.36 15.35 25.94
N LEU A 14 -35.37 15.97 26.56
CA LEU A 14 -35.26 17.34 27.11
C LEU A 14 -34.30 17.47 28.30
N LEU A 15 -34.07 16.39 29.05
CA LEU A 15 -33.10 16.37 30.16
C LEU A 15 -31.67 16.11 29.68
N LEU A 16 -31.49 15.42 28.55
CA LEU A 16 -30.18 15.20 27.92
C LEU A 16 -29.70 16.42 27.10
N THR A 17 -30.62 17.25 26.58
CA THR A 17 -30.27 18.46 25.79
C THR A 17 -29.78 19.64 26.63
N GLY A 18 -30.03 19.65 27.95
CA GLY A 18 -29.68 20.77 28.84
C GLY A 18 -28.17 21.04 28.96
N CYS A 19 -27.31 20.07 28.66
CA CYS A 19 -25.85 20.24 28.68
C CYS A 19 -25.24 20.59 27.31
N ALA A 20 -25.92 20.28 26.19
CA ALA A 20 -25.44 20.62 24.84
C ALA A 20 -25.74 22.09 24.46
N GLU A 21 -26.84 22.65 24.97
CA GLU A 21 -27.27 24.02 24.62
C GLU A 21 -26.28 25.12 25.02
N SER A 22 -25.43 24.95 26.03
CA SER A 22 -24.55 26.04 26.47
C SER A 22 -23.42 26.38 25.49
N ASN A 23 -23.06 25.45 24.59
CA ASN A 23 -21.90 25.58 23.70
C ASN A 23 -22.24 25.78 22.21
N MET A 24 -23.53 25.83 21.87
CA MET A 24 -23.99 25.97 20.48
C MET A 24 -24.13 27.43 20.04
N SER A 25 -23.79 27.73 18.79
CA SER A 25 -23.99 29.07 18.23
C SER A 25 -25.49 29.42 18.17
N SER A 26 -25.81 30.71 18.15
CA SER A 26 -27.20 31.17 17.99
C SER A 26 -27.84 30.67 16.68
N GLN A 27 -27.03 30.49 15.64
CA GLN A 27 -27.42 29.89 14.36
C GLN A 27 -27.79 28.41 14.53
N ASP A 28 -26.95 27.62 15.20
CA ASP A 28 -27.20 26.18 15.38
C ASP A 28 -28.40 25.93 16.30
N LYS A 29 -28.57 26.75 17.35
CA LYS A 29 -29.75 26.72 18.23
C LYS A 29 -31.03 27.00 17.45
N LYS A 30 -30.99 27.97 16.52
CA LYS A 30 -32.12 28.28 15.65
C LYS A 30 -32.44 27.11 14.71
N VAL A 31 -31.42 26.50 14.11
CA VAL A 31 -31.55 25.32 13.25
C VAL A 31 -32.13 24.12 14.02
N ILE A 32 -31.61 23.79 15.20
CA ILE A 32 -32.16 22.71 16.04
C ILE A 32 -33.61 23.01 16.40
N LYS A 33 -33.93 24.24 16.78
CA LYS A 33 -35.29 24.63 17.13
C LYS A 33 -36.23 24.59 15.92
N GLU A 34 -35.75 24.88 14.72
CA GLU A 34 -36.50 24.72 13.47
C GLU A 34 -36.73 23.24 13.13
N LEU A 35 -35.73 22.38 13.33
CA LEU A 35 -35.85 20.91 13.24
C LEU A 35 -36.81 20.32 14.29
N GLU A 36 -36.78 20.84 15.52
CA GLU A 36 -37.72 20.47 16.59
C GLU A 36 -39.17 20.82 16.26
N ASN A 37 -39.37 21.91 15.51
CA ASN A 37 -40.68 22.34 15.04
C ASN A 37 -41.09 21.70 13.70
N GLY A 38 -40.33 20.73 13.20
CA GLY A 38 -40.63 20.01 11.95
C GLY A 38 -40.50 20.89 10.69
N LYS A 39 -39.74 22.00 10.75
CA LYS A 39 -39.48 22.84 9.57
C LYS A 39 -38.24 22.33 8.83
N TYR A 40 -38.40 22.20 7.51
CA TYR A 40 -37.33 21.87 6.57
C TYR A 40 -36.34 23.02 6.45
N LEU A 41 -35.06 22.72 6.64
CA LEU A 41 -33.95 23.58 6.24
C LEU A 41 -33.50 23.13 4.85
N SER A 42 -33.97 23.84 3.82
CA SER A 42 -33.61 23.73 2.40
C SER A 42 -33.38 22.32 1.86
N GLU A 43 -34.38 21.74 1.20
CA GLU A 43 -34.19 20.58 0.32
C GLU A 43 -33.33 20.99 -0.88
N THR A 44 -32.02 20.79 -0.80
CA THR A 44 -31.20 20.61 -1.99
C THR A 44 -31.11 19.11 -2.22
N VAL A 45 -31.95 18.61 -3.13
CA VAL A 45 -31.88 17.23 -3.59
C VAL A 45 -30.85 17.17 -4.70
N VAL A 46 -29.79 16.40 -4.51
CA VAL A 46 -28.84 16.06 -5.57
C VAL A 46 -28.94 14.56 -5.81
N ASP A 47 -29.27 14.19 -7.04
CA ASP A 47 -29.09 12.83 -7.53
C ASP A 47 -27.61 12.65 -7.87
N GLU A 48 -26.80 12.30 -6.87
CA GLU A 48 -25.43 11.83 -7.10
C GLU A 48 -25.47 10.32 -7.24
N LYS A 49 -24.98 9.83 -8.39
CA LYS A 49 -24.63 8.41 -8.50
C LYS A 49 -23.43 8.18 -7.61
N PHE A 50 -23.68 7.66 -6.41
CA PHE A 50 -22.62 7.11 -5.59
C PHE A 50 -22.15 5.82 -6.26
N LYS A 51 -21.01 5.92 -6.93
CA LYS A 51 -20.13 4.77 -7.02
C LYS A 51 -19.36 4.77 -5.69
N PRO A 52 -19.34 3.67 -4.93
CA PRO A 52 -18.20 3.41 -4.05
C PRO A 52 -16.91 3.63 -4.86
N ARG A 53 -15.73 3.77 -4.25
CA ARG A 53 -14.44 3.67 -4.98
C ARG A 53 -14.27 2.24 -5.53
N ASP A 54 -15.15 1.85 -6.45
CA ASP A 54 -15.21 0.65 -7.29
C ASP A 54 -14.53 0.94 -8.61
N ASP A 55 -13.82 2.08 -8.74
CA ASP A 55 -13.01 2.41 -9.91
C ASP A 55 -12.02 1.29 -10.24
N TYR A 56 -11.73 0.45 -9.26
CA TYR A 56 -10.88 -0.72 -9.41
C TYR A 56 -11.58 -1.97 -9.91
N PHE A 57 -12.90 -2.24 -9.72
CA PHE A 57 -13.55 -3.48 -10.19
C PHE A 57 -15.04 -3.35 -10.59
N ASN A 58 -15.39 -3.87 -11.78
CA ASN A 58 -16.78 -4.12 -12.23
C ASN A 58 -17.46 -5.20 -11.37
N GLU A 59 -18.63 -4.91 -10.78
CA GLU A 59 -19.88 -5.73 -10.84
C GLU A 59 -21.00 -5.35 -9.85
N GLU A 60 -20.91 -4.27 -9.06
CA GLU A 60 -22.11 -3.71 -8.42
C GLU A 60 -22.65 -2.53 -9.26
N GLU A 61 -23.92 -2.62 -9.68
CA GLU A 61 -24.59 -1.48 -10.31
C GLU A 61 -24.47 -0.26 -9.38
N PRO A 62 -24.18 0.95 -9.91
CA PRO A 62 -24.10 2.15 -9.09
C PRO A 62 -25.34 2.25 -8.20
N VAL A 63 -25.12 2.33 -6.89
CA VAL A 63 -26.22 2.39 -5.95
C VAL A 63 -26.80 3.79 -6.00
N ASP A 64 -27.99 3.92 -6.59
CA ASP A 64 -28.69 5.20 -6.58
C ASP A 64 -29.07 5.56 -5.12
N ILE A 65 -28.42 6.60 -4.61
CA ILE A 65 -28.72 7.22 -3.32
C ILE A 65 -29.18 8.63 -3.62
N LYS A 66 -30.40 8.94 -3.21
CA LYS A 66 -30.92 10.31 -3.25
C LYS A 66 -30.51 10.99 -1.95
N TRP A 67 -29.74 12.07 -2.06
CA TRP A 67 -29.21 12.77 -0.89
C TRP A 67 -30.08 13.98 -0.51
N GLU A 68 -30.24 14.16 0.80
CA GLU A 68 -30.86 15.35 1.38
C GLU A 68 -29.84 16.06 2.29
N LEU A 69 -29.53 17.32 1.97
CA LEU A 69 -28.60 18.16 2.72
C LEU A 69 -29.25 18.81 3.93
N LEU A 70 -28.53 18.82 5.04
CA LEU A 70 -28.78 19.66 6.20
C LEU A 70 -27.48 20.35 6.62
N GLU A 71 -27.47 21.68 6.60
CA GLU A 71 -26.29 22.48 6.89
C GLU A 71 -26.37 23.14 8.28
N LEU A 72 -25.31 22.97 9.07
CA LEU A 72 -25.03 23.63 10.34
C LEU A 72 -23.80 24.54 10.20
N SER A 73 -23.56 25.41 11.18
CA SER A 73 -22.43 26.35 11.10
C SER A 73 -21.04 25.68 11.02
N LYS A 74 -20.91 24.42 11.44
CA LYS A 74 -19.65 23.66 11.51
C LYS A 74 -19.68 22.32 10.77
N ALA A 75 -20.79 21.95 10.14
CA ALA A 75 -20.93 20.67 9.46
C ALA A 75 -22.08 20.66 8.47
N LYS A 76 -21.92 19.91 7.39
CA LYS A 76 -22.98 19.54 6.45
C LYS A 76 -23.27 18.06 6.59
N PHE A 77 -24.54 17.69 6.59
CA PHE A 77 -25.00 16.31 6.64
C PHE A 77 -25.83 16.00 5.42
N TRP A 78 -25.34 15.09 4.59
CA TRP A 78 -26.04 14.49 3.46
C TRP A 78 -26.62 13.15 3.92
N PHE A 79 -27.94 13.05 4.02
CA PHE A 79 -28.62 11.82 4.39
C PHE A 79 -29.23 11.12 3.18
N ASP A 80 -29.21 9.79 3.18
CA ASP A 80 -30.07 9.01 2.29
C ASP A 80 -31.54 9.38 2.54
N SER A 81 -32.26 9.72 1.48
CA SER A 81 -33.67 10.13 1.54
C SER A 81 -34.58 9.10 2.20
N ASN A 82 -34.17 7.83 2.24
CA ASN A 82 -34.92 6.74 2.88
C ASN A 82 -34.80 6.70 4.41
N ILE A 83 -33.83 7.40 5.00
CA ILE A 83 -33.73 7.54 6.45
C ILE A 83 -34.83 8.51 6.88
N ASP A 84 -35.65 8.16 7.87
CA ASP A 84 -36.74 9.03 8.29
C ASP A 84 -36.24 10.28 9.05
N LEU A 85 -37.03 11.35 9.01
CA LEU A 85 -36.66 12.65 9.58
C LEU A 85 -36.32 12.59 11.09
N LEU A 86 -37.03 11.74 11.86
CA LEU A 86 -36.79 11.64 13.30
C LEU A 86 -35.42 11.02 13.57
N SER A 87 -35.10 9.95 12.84
CA SER A 87 -33.79 9.31 12.88
C SER A 87 -32.65 10.26 12.49
N ARG A 88 -32.82 11.05 11.42
CA ARG A 88 -31.83 12.06 11.00
C ARG A 88 -31.59 13.09 12.10
N LYS A 89 -32.67 13.57 12.73
CA LYS A 89 -32.59 14.54 13.82
C LYS A 89 -31.83 13.98 15.03
N GLU A 90 -32.16 12.76 15.47
CA GLU A 90 -31.45 12.11 16.57
C GLU A 90 -29.96 11.94 16.27
N TYR A 91 -29.63 11.55 15.04
CA TYR A 91 -28.26 11.40 14.57
C TYR A 91 -27.47 12.71 14.67
N ILE A 92 -28.05 13.81 14.18
CA ILE A 92 -27.42 15.15 14.22
C ILE A 92 -27.16 15.58 15.66
N LEU A 93 -28.16 15.44 16.55
CA LEU A 93 -28.00 15.85 17.94
C LEU A 93 -26.84 15.14 18.63
N LYS A 94 -26.68 13.83 18.42
CA LYS A 94 -25.55 13.07 18.96
C LYS A 94 -24.22 13.44 18.31
N SER A 95 -24.24 13.78 17.02
CA SER A 95 -23.03 14.14 16.25
C SER A 95 -22.46 15.50 16.65
N ILE A 96 -23.30 16.47 17.02
CA ILE A 96 -22.88 17.84 17.35
C ILE A 96 -21.96 17.87 18.56
N ASP A 97 -22.24 17.07 19.60
CA ASP A 97 -21.39 17.01 20.79
C ASP A 97 -19.99 16.48 20.45
N ILE A 98 -19.92 15.48 19.57
CA ILE A 98 -18.66 14.95 19.04
C ILE A 98 -17.91 16.03 18.25
N ILE A 99 -18.56 16.67 17.29
CA ILE A 99 -17.95 17.70 16.43
C ILE A 99 -17.42 18.86 17.26
N ASN A 100 -18.19 19.32 18.25
CA ASN A 100 -17.77 20.40 19.12
C ASN A 100 -16.58 20.01 20.00
N LEU A 101 -16.58 18.78 20.54
CA LEU A 101 -15.46 18.28 21.33
C LEU A 101 -14.19 18.18 20.49
N VAL A 102 -14.27 17.57 19.30
CA VAL A 102 -13.14 17.43 18.36
C VAL A 102 -12.61 18.82 17.95
N ASN A 103 -13.48 19.74 17.51
CA ASN A 103 -13.06 21.07 17.10
C ASN A 103 -12.44 21.89 18.22
N LYS A 104 -12.98 21.78 19.44
CA LYS A 104 -12.41 22.43 20.62
C LYS A 104 -11.04 21.86 20.98
N ARG A 105 -10.88 20.54 20.86
CA ARG A 105 -9.70 19.81 21.31
C ARG A 105 -8.52 19.96 20.35
N TYR A 106 -8.78 19.94 19.05
CA TYR A 106 -7.75 19.94 18.01
C TYR A 106 -7.68 21.23 17.21
N SER A 107 -8.38 22.28 17.67
CA SER A 107 -8.42 23.61 17.02
C SER A 107 -8.67 23.56 15.52
N ALA A 108 -9.43 22.56 15.04
CA ALA A 108 -9.44 22.22 13.63
C ALA A 108 -10.12 23.26 12.74
N GLU A 109 -10.97 24.14 13.29
CA GLU A 109 -11.83 25.12 12.56
C GLU A 109 -12.41 24.59 11.22
N LYS A 110 -12.61 23.27 11.11
CA LYS A 110 -13.03 22.58 9.88
C LYS A 110 -14.55 22.52 9.82
N ASN A 111 -15.08 22.74 8.62
CA ASN A 111 -16.45 22.40 8.26
C ASN A 111 -16.44 20.97 7.70
N TYR A 112 -17.01 20.04 8.43
CA TYR A 112 -17.06 18.64 8.02
C TYR A 112 -18.24 18.37 7.09
N GLU A 113 -18.06 17.51 6.09
CA GLU A 113 -19.17 17.05 5.23
C GLU A 113 -19.40 15.55 5.45
N TYR A 114 -20.52 15.22 6.11
CA TYR A 114 -20.90 13.85 6.44
C TYR A 114 -21.91 13.29 5.43
N TYR A 115 -21.66 12.08 4.93
CA TYR A 115 -22.54 11.34 4.03
C TYR A 115 -23.03 10.07 4.75
N ILE A 116 -24.33 10.04 5.08
CA ILE A 116 -24.92 9.06 5.98
C ILE A 116 -25.95 8.21 5.23
N SER A 117 -25.64 6.93 5.06
CA SER A 117 -26.54 5.95 4.41
C SER A 117 -26.29 4.54 4.93
N ASN A 118 -27.29 3.67 4.89
CA ASN A 118 -27.09 2.24 5.18
C ASN A 118 -26.43 1.48 4.00
N LYS A 119 -26.29 2.15 2.84
CA LYS A 119 -25.69 1.64 1.61
C LYS A 119 -24.21 1.98 1.46
N VAL A 120 -23.65 2.83 2.31
CA VAL A 120 -22.22 3.19 2.28
C VAL A 120 -21.43 2.41 3.32
N TYR A 121 -20.10 2.40 3.16
CA TYR A 121 -19.13 1.95 4.16
C TYR A 121 -18.60 3.15 4.96
N ASN A 122 -17.91 2.87 6.08
CA ASN A 122 -17.24 3.92 6.86
C ASN A 122 -15.87 4.22 6.24
N PHE A 123 -15.68 5.41 5.66
CA PHE A 123 -14.40 5.84 5.08
C PHE A 123 -14.36 7.35 4.87
N ASN A 124 -13.18 7.88 4.55
CA ASN A 124 -12.97 9.28 4.17
C ASN A 124 -12.52 9.40 2.71
N ASP A 125 -12.98 10.45 2.02
CA ASP A 125 -12.60 10.76 0.64
C ASP A 125 -12.64 12.28 0.40
N ASP A 126 -11.51 12.90 0.11
CA ASP A 126 -11.38 14.34 -0.23
C ASP A 126 -12.25 15.27 0.64
N ASN A 127 -12.03 15.21 1.96
CA ASN A 127 -12.76 15.93 3.02
C ASN A 127 -14.20 15.48 3.30
N LYS A 128 -14.74 14.53 2.54
CA LYS A 128 -16.02 13.89 2.81
C LYS A 128 -15.84 12.73 3.78
N ILE A 129 -16.79 12.59 4.71
CA ILE A 129 -16.83 11.55 5.73
C ILE A 129 -18.05 10.68 5.48
N TYR A 130 -17.84 9.44 5.03
CA TYR A 130 -18.92 8.49 4.80
C TYR A 130 -19.14 7.66 6.06
N ILE A 131 -20.38 7.63 6.54
CA ILE A 131 -20.77 6.85 7.72
C ILE A 131 -21.93 5.92 7.38
N LYS A 132 -21.73 4.64 7.66
CA LYS A 132 -22.78 3.62 7.54
C LYS A 132 -23.84 3.85 8.61
N TYR A 133 -25.05 4.20 8.15
CA TYR A 133 -26.19 4.36 9.02
C TYR A 133 -26.68 3.02 9.55
N ASN A 134 -26.89 2.95 10.87
CA ASN A 134 -27.55 1.85 11.55
C ASN A 134 -28.84 2.36 12.20
N LYS A 135 -29.97 1.77 11.82
CA LYS A 135 -31.29 2.14 12.33
C LYS A 135 -31.49 1.84 13.83
N ASP A 136 -30.75 0.85 14.35
CA ASP A 136 -30.97 0.33 15.69
C ASP A 136 -30.07 1.00 16.74
N LYS A 137 -28.95 1.61 16.32
CA LYS A 137 -28.06 2.36 17.21
C LYS A 137 -27.25 3.43 16.48
N PHE A 138 -26.95 4.54 17.18
CA PHE A 138 -25.94 5.50 16.74
C PHE A 138 -24.54 4.92 16.98
N ASP A 139 -23.77 4.74 15.90
CA ASP A 139 -22.41 4.21 15.97
C ASP A 139 -21.41 5.34 16.27
N SER A 140 -21.35 5.73 17.55
CA SER A 140 -20.47 6.80 18.01
C SER A 140 -18.98 6.49 17.77
N PHE A 141 -18.59 5.21 17.81
CA PHE A 141 -17.21 4.79 17.60
C PHE A 141 -16.76 5.12 16.17
N ASN A 142 -17.48 4.61 15.17
CA ASN A 142 -17.12 4.85 13.76
C ASN A 142 -17.26 6.32 13.40
N PHE A 143 -18.26 7.03 13.94
CA PHE A 143 -18.40 8.46 13.72
C PHE A 143 -17.16 9.24 14.19
N ILE A 144 -16.76 9.06 15.47
CA ILE A 144 -15.56 9.72 16.02
C ILE A 144 -14.32 9.32 15.23
N MET A 145 -14.14 8.02 14.97
CA MET A 145 -12.95 7.51 14.29
C MET A 145 -12.77 8.13 12.90
N GLN A 146 -13.82 8.17 12.08
CA GLN A 146 -13.73 8.77 10.74
C GLN A 146 -13.54 10.30 10.81
N THR A 147 -14.16 10.98 11.78
CA THR A 147 -13.89 12.40 12.03
C THR A 147 -12.42 12.64 12.38
N LEU A 148 -11.80 11.80 13.22
CA LEU A 148 -10.37 11.93 13.56
C LEU A 148 -9.47 11.67 12.35
N PHE A 149 -9.73 10.64 11.55
CA PHE A 149 -9.00 10.43 10.28
C PHE A 149 -9.18 11.61 9.31
N ASN A 150 -10.30 12.32 9.33
CA ASN A 150 -10.49 13.51 8.52
C ASN A 150 -9.71 14.73 9.06
N VAL A 151 -9.52 14.79 10.38
CA VAL A 151 -8.72 15.83 11.04
C VAL A 151 -7.24 15.60 10.75
N PHE A 152 -6.71 14.40 11.01
CA PHE A 152 -5.27 14.10 11.03
C PHE A 152 -4.72 13.45 9.75
N GLY A 153 -5.58 12.91 8.90
CA GLY A 153 -5.21 12.23 7.65
C GLY A 153 -5.70 10.77 7.61
N ASP A 154 -6.08 10.29 6.42
CA ASP A 154 -6.57 8.93 6.16
C ASP A 154 -5.51 7.83 6.37
N THR A 155 -4.25 8.25 6.53
CA THR A 155 -3.04 7.44 6.77
C THR A 155 -2.53 7.52 8.19
N SER A 156 -3.15 8.33 9.06
CA SER A 156 -2.75 8.47 10.45
C SER A 156 -2.70 7.12 11.16
N HIS A 157 -1.82 7.03 12.17
CA HIS A 157 -1.56 5.77 12.84
C HIS A 157 -2.81 5.20 13.53
N TYR A 158 -3.33 4.09 12.99
CA TYR A 158 -4.64 3.55 13.33
C TYR A 158 -4.82 3.32 14.83
N GLY A 159 -3.82 2.78 15.52
CA GLY A 159 -3.87 2.54 16.96
C GLY A 159 -3.99 3.80 17.80
N LEU A 160 -3.34 4.90 17.40
CA LEU A 160 -3.44 6.17 18.11
C LEU A 160 -4.84 6.78 17.92
N ILE A 161 -5.36 6.74 16.69
CA ILE A 161 -6.74 7.15 16.37
C ILE A 161 -7.76 6.28 17.12
N TYR A 162 -7.54 4.96 17.18
CA TYR A 162 -8.39 4.02 17.91
C TYR A 162 -8.43 4.35 19.41
N GLY A 163 -7.25 4.50 20.03
CA GLY A 163 -7.18 4.83 21.46
C GLY A 163 -7.79 6.20 21.77
N GLU A 164 -7.60 7.20 20.90
CA GLU A 164 -8.26 8.51 21.02
C GLU A 164 -9.78 8.41 20.90
N THR A 165 -10.26 7.60 19.95
CA THR A 165 -11.69 7.35 19.76
C THR A 165 -12.32 6.84 21.06
N VAL A 166 -11.68 5.87 21.72
CA VAL A 166 -12.15 5.33 23.00
C VAL A 166 -12.10 6.38 24.12
N ASP A 167 -11.05 7.19 24.22
CA ASP A 167 -10.96 8.28 25.19
C ASP A 167 -12.10 9.30 25.01
N LEU A 168 -12.40 9.70 23.77
CA LEU A 168 -13.49 10.63 23.47
C LEU A 168 -14.87 10.03 23.78
N GLN A 169 -15.10 8.75 23.45
CA GLN A 169 -16.35 8.08 23.82
C GLN A 169 -16.57 8.06 25.33
N LYS A 170 -15.52 7.78 26.11
CA LYS A 170 -15.58 7.81 27.58
C LYS A 170 -15.94 9.21 28.08
N LYS A 171 -15.29 10.26 27.54
CA LYS A 171 -15.58 11.66 27.90
C LYS A 171 -17.00 12.10 27.57
N LEU A 172 -17.58 11.57 26.49
CA LEU A 172 -18.94 11.86 26.05
C LEU A 172 -20.01 10.97 26.70
N ASN A 173 -19.61 10.01 27.56
CA ASN A 173 -20.51 8.96 28.08
C ASN A 173 -21.27 8.21 26.97
N MET A 174 -20.63 8.01 25.81
CA MET A 174 -21.17 7.30 24.63
C MET A 174 -20.50 5.94 24.43
N TYR A 175 -20.03 5.33 25.53
CA TYR A 175 -19.27 4.09 25.49
C TYR A 175 -20.14 2.92 25.02
N ASP A 176 -19.61 2.10 24.12
CA ASP A 176 -20.24 0.84 23.72
C ASP A 176 -19.84 -0.24 24.75
N ASP A 177 -20.79 -0.78 25.50
CA ASP A 177 -20.58 -1.84 26.51
C ASP A 177 -19.86 -3.09 25.94
N ASN A 178 -19.80 -3.22 24.61
CA ASN A 178 -19.08 -4.32 23.94
C ASN A 178 -17.56 -4.10 23.84
N LEU A 179 -17.03 -2.91 24.16
CA LEU A 179 -15.59 -2.68 24.27
C LEU A 179 -15.06 -3.39 25.54
N LYS A 180 -14.56 -4.61 25.36
CA LYS A 180 -13.89 -5.34 26.44
C LYS A 180 -12.45 -4.86 26.57
N GLU A 181 -12.18 -4.06 27.59
CA GLU A 181 -10.81 -3.86 28.04
C GLU A 181 -10.30 -5.16 28.67
N LEU A 182 -9.24 -5.71 28.08
CA LEU A 182 -8.59 -6.89 28.66
C LEU A 182 -7.81 -6.48 29.91
N ASP A 183 -7.81 -7.40 30.88
CA ASP A 183 -7.02 -7.28 32.09
C ASP A 183 -5.52 -7.12 31.78
N MET A 184 -4.84 -6.20 32.45
CA MET A 184 -3.42 -5.92 32.25
C MET A 184 -2.54 -7.14 32.51
N ASP A 185 -2.88 -7.99 33.47
CA ASP A 185 -2.13 -9.23 33.72
C ASP A 185 -2.27 -10.22 32.57
N TYR A 186 -3.41 -10.22 31.88
CA TYR A 186 -3.57 -10.98 30.65
C TYR A 186 -2.69 -10.41 29.54
N ILE A 187 -2.61 -9.09 29.43
CA ILE A 187 -1.81 -8.40 28.42
C ILE A 187 -0.31 -8.72 28.56
N LYS A 188 0.22 -8.55 29.78
CA LYS A 188 1.63 -8.82 30.11
C LYS A 188 2.08 -10.23 29.75
N ARG A 189 1.21 -11.23 29.93
CA ARG A 189 1.53 -12.64 29.62
C ARG A 189 1.59 -12.95 28.13
N LYS A 190 0.94 -12.15 27.28
CA LYS A 190 0.80 -12.42 25.84
C LYS A 190 1.81 -11.68 24.98
N LEU A 191 2.21 -10.47 25.36
CA LEU A 191 3.15 -9.62 24.62
C LEU A 191 4.41 -10.33 24.08
N PRO A 192 5.13 -11.14 24.86
CA PRO A 192 6.39 -11.74 24.40
C PRO A 192 6.28 -12.69 23.21
N ARG A 193 5.06 -13.03 22.79
CA ARG A 193 4.79 -13.96 21.68
C ARG A 193 4.18 -13.28 20.45
N HIS A 194 3.91 -11.98 20.52
CA HIS A 194 3.15 -11.26 19.50
C HIS A 194 3.66 -9.82 19.32
N ASN A 195 4.95 -9.66 19.05
CA ASN A 195 5.56 -8.33 18.93
C ASN A 195 4.96 -7.51 17.79
N GLU A 196 4.44 -8.14 16.73
CA GLU A 196 3.83 -7.44 15.59
C GLU A 196 2.60 -6.62 15.99
N MET A 197 1.92 -6.98 17.09
CA MET A 197 0.77 -6.22 17.60
C MET A 197 1.16 -4.84 18.14
N LEU A 198 2.43 -4.65 18.51
CA LEU A 198 2.96 -3.36 18.92
C LEU A 198 3.06 -2.37 17.76
N ASP A 199 2.87 -2.82 16.52
CA ASP A 199 2.75 -1.89 15.40
C ASP A 199 1.47 -1.06 15.50
N LEU A 200 0.38 -1.60 16.06
CA LEU A 200 -0.94 -0.94 16.13
C LEU A 200 -1.39 -0.27 14.81
N THR A 201 -0.98 -0.82 13.68
CA THR A 201 -1.37 -0.42 12.33
C THR A 201 -2.70 -1.07 11.93
N LEU A 202 -3.35 -0.60 10.85
CA LEU A 202 -4.65 -1.13 10.43
C LEU A 202 -4.70 -2.68 10.30
N PRO A 203 -3.70 -3.39 9.72
CA PRO A 203 -3.71 -4.85 9.61
C PRO A 203 -3.84 -5.59 10.94
N VAL A 204 -3.26 -5.08 12.04
CA VAL A 204 -3.32 -5.75 13.35
C VAL A 204 -4.68 -5.64 14.04
N PHE A 205 -5.60 -4.85 13.48
CA PHE A 205 -7.01 -4.75 13.88
C PHE A 205 -7.96 -5.55 12.97
N SER A 206 -7.43 -6.27 11.96
CA SER A 206 -8.23 -6.97 10.94
C SER A 206 -8.18 -8.49 11.11
N ASP A 207 -9.36 -9.12 10.99
CA ASP A 207 -9.54 -10.57 11.05
C ASP A 207 -9.03 -11.32 9.81
N ASN A 208 -8.60 -10.58 8.78
CA ASN A 208 -7.90 -11.12 7.62
C ASN A 208 -6.46 -11.55 7.94
N TYR A 209 -5.84 -10.94 8.96
CA TYR A 209 -4.44 -11.18 9.33
C TYR A 209 -4.28 -11.80 10.72
N PHE A 210 -5.15 -11.43 11.66
CA PHE A 210 -5.07 -11.87 13.06
C PHE A 210 -6.39 -12.46 13.51
N ASN A 211 -6.35 -13.34 14.52
CA ASN A 211 -7.60 -13.87 15.10
C ASN A 211 -8.27 -12.82 16.02
N ILE A 212 -9.52 -13.04 16.38
CA ILE A 212 -10.29 -12.08 17.21
C ILE A 212 -9.65 -11.81 18.57
N ILE A 213 -9.03 -12.82 19.20
CA ILE A 213 -8.38 -12.66 20.52
C ILE A 213 -7.19 -11.71 20.40
N ASP A 214 -6.42 -11.87 19.33
CA ASP A 214 -5.28 -11.04 18.97
C ASP A 214 -5.71 -9.60 18.68
N ILE A 215 -6.84 -9.41 18.00
CA ILE A 215 -7.41 -8.08 17.73
C ILE A 215 -7.88 -7.40 19.03
N ASP A 216 -8.57 -8.11 19.92
CA ASP A 216 -9.01 -7.55 21.21
C ASP A 216 -7.81 -7.13 22.09
N TYR A 217 -6.71 -7.86 21.95
CA TYR A 217 -5.45 -7.54 22.57
C TYR A 217 -4.83 -6.25 22.01
N THR A 218 -4.76 -6.11 20.69
CA THR A 218 -4.32 -4.87 20.01
C THR A 218 -5.14 -3.65 20.42
N ARG A 219 -6.47 -3.79 20.49
CA ARG A 219 -7.39 -2.72 20.94
C ARG A 219 -7.08 -2.26 22.36
N SER A 220 -6.83 -3.21 23.25
CA SER A 220 -6.50 -2.92 24.64
C SER A 220 -5.14 -2.21 24.77
N ILE A 221 -4.13 -2.64 24.00
CA ILE A 221 -2.84 -1.91 23.95
C ILE A 221 -3.06 -0.47 23.50
N ALA A 222 -3.77 -0.27 22.38
CA ALA A 222 -3.99 1.06 21.81
C ALA A 222 -4.65 2.02 22.81
N THR A 223 -5.70 1.58 23.50
CA THR A 223 -6.36 2.38 24.54
C THR A 223 -5.41 2.71 25.70
N ASN A 224 -4.68 1.71 26.22
CA ASN A 224 -3.76 1.93 27.35
C ASN A 224 -2.56 2.82 26.97
N LEU A 225 -2.03 2.69 25.76
CA LEU A 225 -0.92 3.51 25.26
C LEU A 225 -1.34 4.98 25.17
N VAL A 226 -2.52 5.28 24.61
CA VAL A 226 -3.02 6.66 24.52
C VAL A 226 -3.23 7.26 25.91
N SER A 227 -3.83 6.51 26.84
CA SER A 227 -3.95 6.94 28.24
C SER A 227 -2.59 7.22 28.87
N TYR A 228 -1.63 6.30 28.72
CA TYR A 228 -0.28 6.46 29.24
C TYR A 228 0.42 7.72 28.71
N ILE A 229 0.36 7.97 27.40
CA ILE A 229 1.02 9.14 26.80
C ILE A 229 0.41 10.42 27.36
N LYS A 230 -0.92 10.52 27.42
CA LYS A 230 -1.60 11.71 27.95
C LYS A 230 -1.34 11.94 29.44
N GLU A 231 -1.31 10.88 30.23
CA GLU A 231 -1.10 10.97 31.69
C GLU A 231 0.34 11.37 32.03
N ASN A 232 1.33 10.90 31.28
CA ASN A 232 2.75 11.12 31.60
C ASN A 232 3.38 12.30 30.84
N TYR A 233 2.90 12.60 29.63
CA TYR A 233 3.46 13.65 28.76
C TYR A 233 2.50 14.80 28.49
N GLY A 234 1.22 14.64 28.84
CA GLY A 234 0.19 15.63 28.60
C GLY A 234 -0.51 15.47 27.25
N GLU A 235 -1.68 16.09 27.14
CA GLU A 235 -2.54 16.00 25.96
C GLU A 235 -1.92 16.65 24.71
N GLU A 236 -1.21 17.76 24.88
CA GLU A 236 -0.54 18.46 23.77
C GLU A 236 0.49 17.57 23.08
N LYS A 237 1.29 16.81 23.85
CA LYS A 237 2.28 15.88 23.28
C LYS A 237 1.66 14.70 22.55
N PHE A 238 0.51 14.21 23.01
CA PHE A 238 -0.24 13.21 22.26
C PHE A 238 -0.75 13.77 20.93
N ILE A 239 -1.25 15.01 20.92
CA ILE A 239 -1.74 15.66 19.69
C ILE A 239 -0.61 15.85 18.69
N GLU A 240 0.56 16.37 19.11
CA GLU A 240 1.75 16.50 18.25
C GLU A 240 2.16 15.16 17.61
N LEU A 241 2.14 14.07 18.40
CA LEU A 241 2.42 12.72 17.89
C LEU A 241 1.38 12.28 16.85
N LEU A 242 0.11 12.59 17.06
CA LEU A 242 -0.98 12.21 16.16
C LEU A 242 -0.95 13.01 14.84
N GLU A 243 -0.65 14.30 14.91
CA GLU A 243 -0.51 15.20 13.75
C GLU A 243 0.62 14.73 12.82
N SER A 244 1.76 14.32 13.37
CA SER A 244 2.88 13.79 12.58
C SER A 244 2.66 12.35 12.06
N SER A 245 1.60 11.66 12.52
CA SER A 245 1.43 10.22 12.26
C SER A 245 0.99 9.86 10.84
N SER A 246 0.46 10.81 10.07
CA SER A 246 0.12 10.63 8.65
C SER A 246 1.30 10.95 7.73
N GLU A 247 2.37 11.55 8.26
CA GLU A 247 3.56 11.89 7.49
C GLU A 247 4.44 10.65 7.28
N PHE A 248 5.06 10.53 6.10
CA PHE A 248 6.01 9.47 5.79
C PHE A 248 7.42 9.77 6.33
N THR A 249 7.53 10.08 7.63
CA THR A 249 8.79 10.43 8.27
C THR A 249 9.21 9.38 9.30
N LEU A 250 10.52 9.10 9.36
CA LEU A 250 11.10 8.21 10.38
C LEU A 250 11.02 8.82 11.79
N GLU A 251 10.86 10.15 11.90
CA GLU A 251 10.79 10.82 13.20
C GLU A 251 9.55 10.41 13.99
N PHE A 252 8.39 10.32 13.31
CA PHE A 252 7.20 9.76 13.92
C PHE A 252 7.44 8.33 14.42
N ASP A 253 8.00 7.46 13.57
CA ASP A 253 8.19 6.05 13.90
C ASP A 253 9.15 5.86 15.09
N LYS A 254 10.18 6.72 15.22
CA LYS A 254 11.07 6.77 16.39
C LYS A 254 10.37 7.22 17.67
N LEU A 255 9.59 8.30 17.60
CA LEU A 255 8.84 8.80 18.74
C LEU A 255 7.79 7.78 19.20
N TYR A 256 7.07 7.17 18.27
CA TYR A 256 6.14 6.09 18.54
C TYR A 256 6.82 4.90 19.23
N ALA A 257 7.95 4.41 18.68
CA ALA A 257 8.73 3.34 19.28
C ALA A 257 9.23 3.71 20.69
N THR A 258 9.60 4.97 20.92
CA THR A 258 10.00 5.47 22.24
C THR A 258 8.83 5.37 23.24
N TYR A 259 7.69 5.96 22.92
CA TYR A 259 6.53 5.98 23.83
C TYR A 259 5.99 4.58 24.12
N ILE A 260 5.91 3.71 23.12
CA ILE A 260 5.44 2.33 23.35
C ILE A 260 6.43 1.53 24.21
N ASN A 261 7.74 1.72 24.02
CA ASN A 261 8.76 1.04 24.83
C ASN A 261 8.76 1.55 26.28
N GLU A 262 8.53 2.84 26.50
CA GLU A 262 8.35 3.40 27.84
C GLU A 262 7.08 2.90 28.52
N TRP A 263 5.97 2.81 27.77
CA TRP A 263 4.74 2.20 28.27
C TRP A 263 4.96 0.72 28.65
N LEU A 264 5.58 -0.07 27.78
CA LEU A 264 5.93 -1.48 28.03
C LEU A 264 6.77 -1.64 29.31
N LYS A 265 7.73 -0.73 29.52
CA LYS A 265 8.53 -0.69 30.74
C LYS A 265 7.68 -0.34 31.97
N SER A 266 6.75 0.59 31.87
CA SER A 266 5.87 0.98 33.00
C SER A 266 4.93 -0.15 33.44
N ILE A 267 4.67 -1.12 32.56
CA ILE A 267 3.87 -2.30 32.85
C ILE A 267 4.72 -3.56 33.10
N ASP A 268 6.03 -3.42 33.30
CA ASP A 268 6.98 -4.52 33.56
C ASP A 268 7.01 -5.60 32.47
N VAL A 269 6.98 -5.21 31.19
CA VAL A 269 7.11 -6.13 30.05
C VAL A 269 8.49 -5.97 29.40
N ASP A 270 9.24 -7.07 29.33
CA ASP A 270 10.58 -7.15 28.75
C ASP A 270 10.53 -7.49 27.25
N VAL A 271 9.83 -6.66 26.49
CA VAL A 271 9.72 -6.70 25.03
C VAL A 271 9.97 -5.30 24.51
N LYS A 272 10.57 -5.18 23.33
CA LYS A 272 10.75 -3.90 22.66
C LYS A 272 10.12 -3.88 21.28
N LYS A 273 9.51 -2.74 20.96
CA LYS A 273 9.20 -2.33 19.60
C LYS A 273 10.47 -1.76 18.97
N ASP A 274 10.89 -2.36 17.88
CA ASP A 274 11.99 -1.82 17.06
C ASP A 274 11.53 -0.55 16.33
N GLU A 275 12.46 0.38 16.14
CA GLU A 275 12.25 1.53 15.26
C GLU A 275 12.02 1.06 13.82
N GLU A 276 11.08 1.66 13.11
CA GLU A 276 10.92 1.38 11.69
C GLU A 276 12.09 1.98 10.91
N THR A 277 12.56 1.26 9.90
CA THR A 277 13.58 1.72 8.95
C THR A 277 12.97 2.31 7.69
N VAL A 278 11.68 2.05 7.46
CA VAL A 278 10.90 2.51 6.31
C VAL A 278 9.55 2.97 6.84
N PRO A 279 9.16 4.24 6.64
CA PRO A 279 7.84 4.72 7.03
C PRO A 279 6.76 4.03 6.18
N ILE A 280 5.95 3.20 6.82
CA ILE A 280 4.79 2.56 6.19
C ILE A 280 3.54 3.13 6.85
N ARG A 281 2.62 3.65 6.04
CA ARG A 281 1.30 4.11 6.45
C ARG A 281 0.23 3.25 5.81
N TYR A 282 -0.98 3.31 6.35
CA TYR A 282 -2.04 2.39 5.97
C TYR A 282 -3.31 3.16 5.74
N LYS A 283 -3.95 2.94 4.59
CA LYS A 283 -5.26 3.51 4.29
C LYS A 283 -6.33 2.44 4.43
N ILE A 284 -7.47 2.86 4.97
CA ILE A 284 -8.69 2.04 4.98
C ILE A 284 -9.25 2.07 3.56
N PHE A 285 -9.09 0.97 2.83
CA PHE A 285 -9.79 0.78 1.56
C PHE A 285 -11.16 0.19 1.87
N GLY A 286 -12.24 0.83 1.41
CA GLY A 286 -13.62 0.45 1.75
C GLY A 286 -14.11 -0.88 1.15
N ASP A 287 -13.20 -1.75 0.70
CA ASP A 287 -13.49 -2.95 -0.08
C ASP A 287 -13.24 -4.24 0.72
N LYS A 288 -14.09 -5.23 0.48
CA LYS A 288 -14.00 -6.61 0.97
C LYS A 288 -12.80 -7.37 0.36
N TYR A 289 -12.30 -6.97 -0.82
CA TYR A 289 -11.28 -7.71 -1.56
C TYR A 289 -9.84 -7.26 -1.31
N PHE A 290 -9.62 -6.01 -0.91
CA PHE A 290 -8.31 -5.47 -0.53
C PHE A 290 -8.40 -4.93 0.88
N PRO A 291 -8.17 -5.76 1.91
CA PRO A 291 -8.53 -5.36 3.27
C PRO A 291 -7.69 -4.22 3.81
N VAL A 292 -6.49 -3.97 3.26
CA VAL A 292 -5.61 -2.87 3.65
C VAL A 292 -4.74 -2.43 2.47
N ASP A 293 -4.66 -1.12 2.28
CA ASP A 293 -3.74 -0.46 1.37
C ASP A 293 -2.51 0.04 2.16
N MET A 294 -1.33 -0.48 1.85
CA MET A 294 -0.07 -0.07 2.49
C MET A 294 0.63 0.96 1.62
N CYS A 295 0.91 2.13 2.17
CA CYS A 295 1.59 3.21 1.47
C CYS A 295 2.98 3.41 2.07
N THR A 296 3.95 3.70 1.23
CA THR A 296 5.23 4.32 1.60
C THR A 296 5.28 5.71 0.99
N GLU A 297 6.39 6.42 1.19
CA GLU A 297 6.64 7.68 0.51
C GLU A 297 6.56 7.51 -1.03
N TRP A 298 7.04 6.38 -1.58
CA TRP A 298 7.23 6.19 -3.01
C TRP A 298 6.20 5.29 -3.70
N MET A 299 5.52 4.43 -2.95
CA MET A 299 4.77 3.32 -3.52
C MET A 299 3.55 2.94 -2.69
N GLN A 300 2.52 2.44 -3.37
CA GLN A 300 1.31 1.89 -2.78
C GLN A 300 1.26 0.39 -3.06
N TYR A 301 0.91 -0.39 -2.05
CA TYR A 301 0.95 -1.83 -2.08
C TYR A 301 -0.41 -2.40 -1.69
N CYS A 302 -1.05 -3.05 -2.66
CA CYS A 302 -2.38 -3.64 -2.53
C CYS A 302 -2.29 -5.17 -2.63
N PHE A 303 -2.40 -5.85 -1.48
CA PHE A 303 -2.30 -7.32 -1.40
C PHE A 303 -3.69 -7.96 -1.37
N HIS A 304 -4.02 -8.77 -2.38
CA HIS A 304 -5.30 -9.48 -2.44
C HIS A 304 -5.22 -10.84 -1.72
N PRO A 305 -6.20 -11.22 -0.87
CA PRO A 305 -6.18 -12.49 -0.11
C PRO A 305 -6.16 -13.78 -0.96
N ALA A 306 -6.75 -13.75 -2.15
CA ALA A 306 -6.81 -14.91 -3.08
C ALA A 306 -5.47 -15.28 -3.74
N PHE A 307 -4.37 -14.59 -3.44
CA PHE A 307 -3.04 -14.95 -3.95
C PHE A 307 -2.56 -16.35 -3.50
N LYS A 308 -3.07 -16.85 -2.36
CA LYS A 308 -2.72 -18.17 -1.83
C LYS A 308 -3.00 -19.32 -2.80
N ASP A 309 -3.85 -19.12 -3.80
CA ASP A 309 -4.29 -20.15 -4.73
C ASP A 309 -3.63 -20.06 -6.14
N GLN A 310 -2.70 -19.12 -6.39
CA GLN A 310 -2.12 -18.88 -7.73
C GLN A 310 -0.65 -19.31 -7.87
N TYR A 311 -0.41 -20.36 -8.66
CA TYR A 311 0.88 -21.03 -8.87
C TYR A 311 2.11 -20.09 -8.97
N ASN A 312 3.19 -20.50 -8.29
CA ASN A 312 4.60 -20.04 -8.40
C ASN A 312 5.13 -18.97 -7.43
N TYR A 313 4.42 -18.56 -6.37
CA TYR A 313 5.01 -17.64 -5.38
C TYR A 313 4.80 -18.04 -3.92
N TRP A 314 4.16 -19.18 -3.66
CA TRP A 314 3.78 -19.63 -2.31
C TRP A 314 5.00 -20.03 -1.47
N TYR A 315 6.14 -20.24 -2.14
CA TYR A 315 7.43 -20.51 -1.50
C TYR A 315 8.22 -19.24 -1.18
N VAL A 316 7.77 -18.06 -1.63
CA VAL A 316 8.44 -16.77 -1.42
C VAL A 316 7.72 -15.92 -0.37
N PHE A 317 6.41 -16.09 -0.24
CA PHE A 317 5.55 -15.17 0.49
C PHE A 317 4.34 -15.89 1.10
N ASP A 318 4.26 -15.97 2.44
CA ASP A 318 3.18 -16.69 3.14
C ASP A 318 1.92 -15.84 3.41
N CYS A 319 1.96 -14.57 2.96
CA CYS A 319 0.93 -13.55 3.16
C CYS A 319 0.58 -13.28 4.63
N SER A 320 1.43 -13.65 5.59
CA SER A 320 1.34 -13.14 6.95
C SER A 320 1.60 -11.63 6.96
N TYR A 321 1.06 -10.92 7.95
CA TYR A 321 1.34 -9.49 8.12
C TYR A 321 2.85 -9.21 8.13
N LYS A 322 3.61 -10.03 8.85
CA LYS A 322 5.07 -9.92 8.92
C LYS A 322 5.72 -10.07 7.54
N SER A 323 5.40 -11.12 6.79
CA SER A 323 5.99 -11.30 5.45
C SER A 323 5.62 -10.19 4.49
N ILE A 324 4.39 -9.67 4.55
CA ILE A 324 3.97 -8.51 3.74
C ILE A 324 4.79 -7.27 4.11
N LYS A 325 4.94 -6.97 5.40
CA LYS A 325 5.72 -5.83 5.88
C LYS A 325 7.20 -5.96 5.49
N ASP A 326 7.78 -7.15 5.65
CA ASP A 326 9.18 -7.43 5.28
C ASP A 326 9.39 -7.26 3.77
N PHE A 327 8.41 -7.66 2.95
CA PHE A 327 8.44 -7.41 1.51
C PHE A 327 8.47 -5.92 1.19
N VAL A 328 7.55 -5.12 1.75
CA VAL A 328 7.49 -3.68 1.51
C VAL A 328 8.81 -3.02 1.89
N LYS A 329 9.37 -3.35 3.06
CA LYS A 329 10.66 -2.82 3.52
C LYS A 329 11.80 -3.14 2.56
N LEU A 330 11.85 -4.39 2.10
CA LEU A 330 12.89 -4.83 1.17
C LEU A 330 12.73 -4.13 -0.19
N SER A 331 11.50 -4.03 -0.70
CA SER A 331 11.22 -3.35 -1.97
C SER A 331 11.63 -1.88 -1.92
N GLU A 332 11.37 -1.15 -0.84
CA GLU A 332 11.83 0.24 -0.69
C GLU A 332 13.35 0.36 -0.70
N GLN A 333 14.06 -0.55 -0.04
CA GLN A 333 15.52 -0.56 -0.06
C GLN A 333 16.08 -0.82 -1.46
N GLU A 334 15.52 -1.80 -2.18
CA GLU A 334 15.95 -2.09 -3.55
C GLU A 334 15.62 -0.94 -4.52
N MET A 335 14.50 -0.25 -4.30
CA MET A 335 14.15 0.97 -5.06
C MET A 335 15.14 2.11 -4.76
N GLU A 336 15.60 2.26 -3.52
CA GLU A 336 16.65 3.21 -3.17
C GLU A 336 17.98 2.90 -3.90
N ASP A 337 18.36 1.62 -3.97
CA ASP A 337 19.53 1.18 -4.73
C ASP A 337 19.39 1.50 -6.22
N VAL A 338 18.19 1.29 -6.80
CA VAL A 338 17.90 1.64 -8.20
C VAL A 338 17.98 3.15 -8.43
N ARG A 339 17.42 3.98 -7.53
CA ARG A 339 17.53 5.46 -7.62
C ARG A 339 18.98 5.91 -7.59
N SER A 340 19.74 5.40 -6.62
CA SER A 340 21.16 5.69 -6.45
C SER A 340 21.99 5.29 -7.68
N PHE A 341 21.57 4.21 -8.36
CA PHE A 341 22.22 3.74 -9.58
C PHE A 341 21.83 4.57 -10.82
N LEU A 342 20.54 4.87 -11.02
CA LEU A 342 20.04 5.48 -12.27
C LEU A 342 20.11 7.01 -12.28
N ASN A 343 19.76 7.69 -11.19
CA ASN A 343 19.64 9.14 -11.20
C ASN A 343 19.65 9.74 -9.78
N ASN A 344 20.76 10.38 -9.40
CA ASN A 344 20.93 11.08 -8.12
C ASN A 344 20.01 12.32 -7.95
N GLY A 345 19.24 12.72 -8.98
CA GLY A 345 18.37 13.90 -8.96
C GLY A 345 16.87 13.60 -9.07
N TYR A 346 16.45 12.33 -9.17
CA TYR A 346 15.03 11.98 -9.23
C TYR A 346 14.38 12.22 -7.87
N THR A 347 13.41 13.14 -7.79
CA THR A 347 12.71 13.48 -6.55
C THR A 347 11.29 12.95 -6.54
N ILE A 348 10.67 12.87 -5.35
CA ILE A 348 9.27 12.50 -5.23
C ILE A 348 8.31 13.47 -5.93
N ASN A 349 8.71 14.75 -6.07
CA ASN A 349 7.92 15.71 -6.83
C ASN A 349 7.93 15.41 -8.34
N ASP A 350 8.92 14.66 -8.80
CA ASP A 350 9.00 14.16 -10.17
C ASP A 350 8.18 12.87 -10.36
N SER A 351 7.87 12.14 -9.27
CA SER A 351 6.90 11.06 -9.29
C SER A 351 5.48 11.64 -9.22
N LYS A 352 4.86 11.85 -10.38
CA LYS A 352 3.42 12.21 -10.45
C LYS A 352 2.50 11.02 -10.15
N ASN A 353 3.08 9.83 -10.00
CA ASN A 353 2.39 8.55 -10.09
C ASN A 353 2.82 7.68 -8.91
N VAL A 354 1.86 7.29 -8.09
CA VAL A 354 2.06 6.24 -7.10
C VAL A 354 2.10 4.91 -7.86
N ILE A 355 3.22 4.21 -7.83
CA ILE A 355 3.23 2.83 -8.34
C ILE A 355 2.34 2.03 -7.42
N THR A 356 1.33 1.38 -7.98
CA THR A 356 0.42 0.56 -7.20
C THR A 356 0.71 -0.90 -7.49
N TYR A 357 1.30 -1.59 -6.54
CA TYR A 357 1.55 -3.01 -6.66
C TYR A 357 0.25 -3.78 -6.45
N PHE A 358 -0.21 -4.54 -7.45
CA PHE A 358 -1.41 -5.36 -7.34
C PHE A 358 -1.04 -6.83 -7.42
N VAL A 359 -1.42 -7.57 -6.39
CA VAL A 359 -1.29 -9.03 -6.42
C VAL A 359 -2.62 -9.66 -6.83
N LYS A 360 -2.97 -9.66 -8.13
CA LYS A 360 -4.07 -10.52 -8.63
C LYS A 360 -4.06 -10.72 -10.16
N GLU A 361 -4.05 -11.99 -10.60
CA GLU A 361 -4.22 -12.35 -12.02
C GLU A 361 -5.67 -12.13 -12.53
N THR A 362 -6.70 -12.22 -11.67
CA THR A 362 -8.11 -12.22 -12.13
C THR A 362 -8.70 -10.85 -12.40
N HIS A 363 -8.03 -9.75 -12.02
CA HIS A 363 -8.51 -8.42 -12.36
C HIS A 363 -8.00 -7.90 -13.69
N CYS A 364 -6.98 -8.56 -14.25
CA CYS A 364 -6.69 -8.41 -15.66
C CYS A 364 -7.92 -8.76 -16.53
N ILE A 365 -8.77 -9.68 -16.06
CA ILE A 365 -9.93 -10.19 -16.79
C ILE A 365 -11.11 -9.19 -16.80
N ALA A 366 -11.31 -8.39 -15.74
CA ALA A 366 -12.45 -7.46 -15.62
C ALA A 366 -12.31 -6.19 -16.47
N TYR A 367 -11.10 -5.91 -16.96
CA TYR A 367 -10.75 -4.71 -17.74
C TYR A 367 -10.18 -5.02 -19.13
N ASN A 368 -10.26 -6.28 -19.60
CA ASN A 368 -9.58 -6.74 -20.83
C ASN A 368 -8.08 -6.43 -20.84
N PHE A 369 -7.41 -6.50 -19.69
CA PHE A 369 -5.95 -6.40 -19.64
C PHE A 369 -5.35 -7.72 -20.15
N ASP A 370 -4.69 -7.67 -21.30
CA ASP A 370 -3.98 -8.80 -21.91
C ASP A 370 -2.74 -9.16 -21.09
N TYR A 371 -2.75 -10.24 -20.29
CA TYR A 371 -1.60 -11.03 -19.78
C TYR A 371 -0.25 -10.30 -19.53
N SER A 372 -0.27 -9.01 -19.19
CA SER A 372 0.91 -8.16 -19.14
C SER A 372 1.44 -8.16 -17.71
N TYR A 373 2.76 -8.17 -17.59
CA TYR A 373 3.45 -8.14 -16.30
C TYR A 373 3.20 -6.83 -15.53
N CYS A 374 2.75 -5.78 -16.24
CA CYS A 374 2.44 -4.44 -15.77
C CYS A 374 1.41 -3.77 -16.70
N ASP A 375 0.49 -2.97 -16.15
CA ASP A 375 -0.36 -2.03 -16.90
C ASP A 375 -0.40 -0.64 -16.25
N TYR A 376 -0.75 0.39 -17.02
CA TYR A 376 -0.97 1.74 -16.50
C TYR A 376 -2.47 2.05 -16.39
N TYR A 377 -2.94 2.47 -15.22
CA TYR A 377 -4.33 2.84 -14.95
C TYR A 377 -4.42 4.08 -14.06
N ASN A 378 -5.17 5.11 -14.48
CA ASN A 378 -5.36 6.38 -13.74
C ASN A 378 -4.06 6.97 -13.17
N ASP A 379 -3.03 7.08 -14.02
CA ASP A 379 -1.69 7.55 -13.62
C ASP A 379 -1.00 6.69 -12.54
N ALA A 380 -1.51 5.52 -12.20
CA ALA A 380 -0.83 4.50 -11.40
C ALA A 380 -0.31 3.37 -12.29
N MET A 381 0.85 2.84 -11.94
CA MET A 381 1.44 1.69 -12.62
C MET A 381 1.16 0.43 -11.81
N CYS A 382 0.44 -0.50 -12.41
CA CYS A 382 -0.12 -1.70 -11.81
C CYS A 382 0.77 -2.89 -12.14
N CYS A 383 1.59 -3.34 -11.20
CA CYS A 383 2.47 -4.50 -11.41
C CYS A 383 1.83 -5.78 -10.89
N ASN A 384 1.70 -6.80 -11.75
CA ASN A 384 0.99 -8.06 -11.44
C ASN A 384 1.90 -9.18 -10.93
N THR A 385 3.23 -8.98 -10.94
CA THR A 385 4.20 -9.97 -10.45
C THR A 385 5.28 -9.34 -9.58
N ILE A 386 5.75 -10.06 -8.56
CA ILE A 386 6.86 -9.62 -7.69
C ILE A 386 8.14 -9.35 -8.51
N SER A 387 8.33 -10.02 -9.65
CA SER A 387 9.48 -9.75 -10.51
C SER A 387 9.36 -8.47 -11.34
N ALA A 388 8.15 -7.91 -11.50
CA ALA A 388 7.92 -6.78 -12.40
C ALA A 388 8.15 -5.41 -11.73
N TYR A 389 7.89 -5.26 -10.42
CA TYR A 389 7.85 -3.91 -9.83
C TYR A 389 9.17 -3.14 -9.97
N LEU A 390 10.33 -3.77 -9.75
CA LEU A 390 11.62 -3.08 -9.91
C LEU A 390 11.96 -2.77 -11.36
N HIS A 391 11.58 -3.63 -12.29
CA HIS A 391 11.77 -3.38 -13.72
C HIS A 391 11.02 -2.11 -14.11
N GLU A 392 9.76 -2.04 -13.73
CA GLU A 392 8.88 -0.92 -14.05
C GLU A 392 9.25 0.35 -13.26
N TYR A 393 9.66 0.21 -12.00
CA TYR A 393 10.22 1.30 -11.20
C TYR A 393 11.45 1.91 -11.88
N SER A 394 12.31 1.08 -12.45
CA SER A 394 13.49 1.54 -13.18
C SER A 394 13.12 2.37 -14.40
N HIS A 395 12.05 2.03 -15.11
CA HIS A 395 11.52 2.87 -16.18
C HIS A 395 11.06 4.23 -15.67
N LEU A 396 10.33 4.26 -14.56
CA LEU A 396 9.82 5.50 -13.97
C LEU A 396 10.98 6.46 -13.60
N VAL A 397 11.99 5.96 -12.89
CA VAL A 397 13.13 6.77 -12.41
C VAL A 397 14.02 7.25 -13.55
N SER A 398 14.21 6.43 -14.59
CA SER A 398 15.17 6.74 -15.67
C SER A 398 14.65 7.70 -16.73
N MET A 399 13.34 7.75 -17.01
CA MET A 399 12.79 8.55 -18.11
C MET A 399 11.68 9.51 -17.71
N GLY A 400 11.16 9.44 -16.49
CA GLY A 400 9.89 10.09 -16.16
C GLY A 400 8.73 9.51 -17.00
N ILE A 401 7.62 10.24 -17.08
CA ILE A 401 6.34 9.74 -17.65
C ILE A 401 6.24 9.95 -19.18
N ASP A 402 7.22 10.60 -19.82
CA ASP A 402 7.06 11.02 -21.22
C ASP A 402 7.22 9.87 -22.23
N LYS A 403 6.07 9.38 -22.70
CA LYS A 403 5.88 8.23 -23.60
C LYS A 403 6.37 8.45 -25.04
N GLU A 404 6.86 9.64 -25.40
CA GLU A 404 7.11 10.01 -26.81
C GLU A 404 8.42 9.47 -27.41
N ASN A 405 9.37 8.98 -26.60
CA ASN A 405 10.67 8.50 -27.09
C ASN A 405 10.74 7.00 -27.43
N ARG A 406 9.66 6.41 -27.93
CA ARG A 406 9.58 4.99 -28.37
C ARG A 406 10.28 4.69 -29.71
N ASN A 407 11.25 5.49 -30.14
CA ASN A 407 11.97 5.24 -31.39
C ASN A 407 13.36 4.65 -31.09
N TYR A 408 13.54 3.37 -31.41
CA TYR A 408 14.78 2.55 -31.43
C TYR A 408 15.73 2.53 -30.19
N LYS A 409 15.55 3.42 -29.21
CA LYS A 409 16.17 3.43 -27.87
C LYS A 409 15.48 2.46 -26.89
N GLY A 410 14.35 1.87 -27.30
CA GLY A 410 13.54 0.96 -26.48
C GLY A 410 14.30 -0.25 -25.94
N PHE A 411 15.35 -0.73 -26.62
CA PHE A 411 16.13 -1.87 -26.09
C PHE A 411 17.11 -1.48 -24.98
N PHE A 412 17.71 -0.28 -25.02
CA PHE A 412 18.56 0.20 -23.92
C PHE A 412 17.70 0.51 -22.69
N ASN A 413 16.50 1.03 -22.95
CA ASN A 413 15.48 1.23 -21.95
C ASN A 413 15.08 -0.09 -21.24
N GLU A 414 14.58 -1.06 -22.01
CA GLU A 414 14.24 -2.39 -21.48
C GLU A 414 15.47 -3.08 -20.87
N GLY A 415 16.65 -2.90 -21.48
CA GLY A 415 17.91 -3.46 -21.03
C GLY A 415 18.34 -2.94 -19.66
N ILE A 416 18.29 -1.63 -19.42
CA ILE A 416 18.65 -1.05 -18.12
C ILE A 416 17.64 -1.44 -17.04
N ALA A 417 16.34 -1.46 -17.37
CA ALA A 417 15.29 -1.84 -16.43
C ALA A 417 15.39 -3.33 -16.04
N GLN A 418 15.61 -4.22 -17.01
CA GLN A 418 15.87 -5.64 -16.75
C GLN A 418 17.19 -5.83 -15.99
N TYR A 419 18.24 -5.07 -16.30
CA TYR A 419 19.50 -5.12 -15.57
C TYR A 419 19.29 -4.75 -14.09
N CYS A 420 18.53 -3.69 -13.81
CA CYS A 420 18.21 -3.28 -12.45
C CYS A 420 17.37 -4.34 -11.72
N ALA A 421 16.33 -4.88 -12.36
CA ALA A 421 15.53 -5.96 -11.79
C ALA A 421 16.41 -7.17 -11.42
N TYR A 422 17.21 -7.70 -12.35
CA TYR A 422 18.06 -8.85 -12.07
C TYR A 422 19.17 -8.59 -11.05
N ARG A 423 19.65 -7.35 -10.96
CA ARG A 423 20.72 -6.95 -10.05
C ARG A 423 20.21 -6.74 -8.63
N TYR A 424 19.08 -6.08 -8.46
CA TYR A 424 18.60 -5.62 -7.16
C TYR A 424 17.42 -6.43 -6.62
N ASN A 425 16.55 -6.99 -7.47
CA ASN A 425 15.39 -7.75 -7.01
C ASN A 425 15.80 -9.08 -6.38
N ILE A 426 15.68 -9.21 -5.06
CA ILE A 426 15.99 -10.45 -4.35
C ILE A 426 15.07 -11.57 -4.81
N TYR A 427 13.80 -11.28 -5.10
CA TYR A 427 12.81 -12.28 -5.46
C TYR A 427 12.99 -12.89 -6.86
N ASP A 428 13.74 -12.22 -7.75
CA ASP A 428 14.13 -12.82 -9.02
C ASP A 428 15.05 -14.03 -8.82
N GLU A 429 15.82 -14.12 -7.72
CA GLU A 429 16.61 -15.31 -7.40
C GLU A 429 15.73 -16.56 -7.37
N ASN A 430 14.64 -16.50 -6.60
CA ASN A 430 13.71 -17.61 -6.45
C ASN A 430 13.03 -17.96 -7.78
N ARG A 431 12.70 -16.96 -8.59
CA ARG A 431 12.15 -17.16 -9.94
C ARG A 431 13.15 -17.90 -10.84
N PHE A 432 14.41 -17.46 -10.88
CA PHE A 432 15.46 -18.12 -11.68
C PHE A 432 15.78 -19.51 -11.15
N GLN A 433 15.81 -19.71 -9.83
CA GLN A 433 16.00 -21.00 -9.19
C GLN A 433 14.88 -21.96 -9.55
N VAL A 434 13.63 -21.56 -9.38
CA VAL A 434 12.49 -22.40 -9.75
C VAL A 434 12.47 -22.64 -11.24
N THR A 435 12.71 -21.65 -12.08
CA THR A 435 12.83 -21.84 -13.52
C THR A 435 13.90 -22.89 -13.83
N TYR A 436 15.12 -22.72 -13.34
CA TYR A 436 16.24 -23.64 -13.55
C TYR A 436 15.95 -25.09 -13.06
N VAL A 437 15.27 -25.26 -11.92
CA VAL A 437 14.92 -26.58 -11.35
C VAL A 437 13.70 -27.23 -12.03
N SER A 438 12.59 -26.48 -12.15
CA SER A 438 11.28 -26.94 -12.64
C SER A 438 11.21 -27.16 -14.15
N ASN A 439 12.16 -26.63 -14.92
CA ASN A 439 12.27 -26.84 -16.37
C ASN A 439 12.47 -28.31 -16.80
N SER A 440 12.57 -29.24 -15.85
CA SER A 440 12.41 -30.67 -16.07
C SER A 440 10.97 -31.11 -16.42
N LEU A 441 9.97 -30.21 -16.38
CA LEU A 441 8.53 -30.55 -16.46
C LEU A 441 7.71 -29.81 -17.55
N SER A 442 8.32 -28.96 -18.38
CA SER A 442 7.58 -28.17 -19.39
C SER A 442 7.10 -29.01 -20.60
N ASN A 443 5.78 -29.04 -20.84
CA ASN A 443 5.15 -29.70 -21.99
C ASN A 443 5.26 -28.91 -23.31
N ASN A 444 5.75 -27.66 -23.30
CA ASN A 444 5.97 -26.88 -24.52
C ASN A 444 7.34 -27.21 -25.12
N LYS A 445 7.36 -28.02 -26.19
CA LYS A 445 8.59 -28.48 -26.87
C LYS A 445 9.59 -27.36 -27.23
N TYR A 446 9.11 -26.16 -27.56
CA TYR A 446 9.98 -25.05 -27.97
C TYR A 446 10.70 -24.42 -26.76
N ASN A 447 9.96 -24.12 -25.70
CA ASN A 447 10.53 -23.58 -24.45
C ASN A 447 11.37 -24.64 -23.71
N TYR A 448 10.93 -25.90 -23.72
CA TYR A 448 11.67 -27.04 -23.19
C TYR A 448 13.05 -27.18 -23.85
N TYR A 449 13.14 -27.11 -25.18
CA TYR A 449 14.41 -27.26 -25.90
C TYR A 449 15.35 -26.06 -25.69
N ARG A 450 14.84 -24.82 -25.82
CA ARG A 450 15.66 -23.60 -25.64
C ARG A 450 16.28 -23.54 -24.25
N MET A 451 15.51 -23.83 -23.20
CA MET A 451 15.96 -23.67 -21.82
C MET A 451 16.82 -24.85 -21.33
N ASN A 452 16.58 -26.08 -21.80
CA ASN A 452 17.42 -27.24 -21.43
C ASN A 452 18.84 -27.15 -22.04
N VAL A 453 18.99 -26.63 -23.26
CA VAL A 453 20.31 -26.45 -23.88
C VAL A 453 21.13 -25.37 -23.15
N SER A 454 20.49 -24.30 -22.67
CA SER A 454 21.15 -23.30 -21.82
C SER A 454 21.51 -23.87 -20.45
N LYS A 455 20.63 -24.71 -19.87
CA LYS A 455 20.89 -25.42 -18.62
C LYS A 455 22.11 -26.33 -18.69
N GLU A 456 22.23 -27.18 -19.73
CA GLU A 456 23.39 -28.05 -19.90
C GLU A 456 24.72 -27.29 -20.00
N LEU A 457 24.70 -26.15 -20.70
CA LEU A 457 25.86 -25.26 -20.79
C LEU A 457 26.20 -24.65 -19.43
N PHE A 458 25.18 -24.19 -18.70
CA PHE A 458 25.33 -23.62 -17.36
C PHE A 458 25.84 -24.67 -16.37
N ASP A 459 25.32 -25.89 -16.39
CA ASP A 459 25.80 -27.02 -15.58
C ASP A 459 27.27 -27.32 -15.85
N SER A 460 27.68 -27.27 -17.12
CA SER A 460 29.07 -27.49 -17.52
C SER A 460 29.99 -26.38 -16.99
N TYR A 461 29.52 -25.14 -17.00
CA TYR A 461 30.23 -24.02 -16.40
C TYR A 461 30.30 -24.12 -14.87
N LEU A 462 29.19 -24.43 -14.20
CA LEU A 462 29.14 -24.62 -12.74
C LEU A 462 30.13 -25.70 -12.30
N LYS A 463 30.21 -26.82 -13.02
CA LYS A 463 31.23 -27.85 -12.77
C LYS A 463 32.66 -27.32 -12.95
N SER A 464 32.89 -26.51 -13.99
CA SER A 464 34.24 -25.97 -14.28
C SER A 464 34.79 -25.04 -13.20
N ILE A 465 33.92 -24.49 -12.35
CA ILE A 465 34.25 -23.62 -11.23
C ILE A 465 34.01 -24.29 -9.87
N GLY A 466 33.81 -25.61 -9.85
CA GLY A 466 33.73 -26.43 -8.63
C GLY A 466 32.34 -26.54 -7.99
N ILE A 467 31.26 -26.24 -8.72
CA ILE A 467 29.87 -26.40 -8.26
C ILE A 467 29.27 -27.64 -8.93
N ASP A 468 29.36 -28.79 -8.26
CA ASP A 468 28.90 -30.08 -8.79
C ASP A 468 27.41 -30.37 -8.52
N ASN A 469 26.83 -29.74 -7.50
CA ASN A 469 25.43 -29.89 -7.14
C ASN A 469 24.81 -28.53 -6.81
N PRO A 470 24.12 -27.87 -7.75
CA PRO A 470 23.46 -26.60 -7.49
C PRO A 470 22.41 -26.78 -6.38
N ASN A 471 22.66 -26.17 -5.22
CA ASN A 471 21.73 -26.19 -4.10
C ASN A 471 20.58 -25.19 -4.36
N LYS A 472 19.74 -24.97 -3.34
CA LYS A 472 18.62 -24.01 -3.41
C LYS A 472 19.04 -22.54 -3.53
N GLU A 473 20.32 -22.22 -3.34
CA GLU A 473 20.87 -20.86 -3.27
C GLU A 473 21.77 -20.54 -4.47
N LEU A 474 21.64 -21.27 -5.59
CA LEU A 474 22.50 -21.12 -6.76
C LEU A 474 22.55 -19.68 -7.28
N PHE A 475 21.44 -18.96 -7.19
CA PHE A 475 21.30 -17.60 -7.70
C PHE A 475 21.41 -16.52 -6.61
N SER A 476 21.85 -16.89 -5.39
CA SER A 476 22.15 -15.93 -4.31
C SER A 476 23.28 -14.97 -4.68
N ASP A 477 24.25 -15.45 -5.47
CA ASP A 477 25.16 -14.59 -6.22
C ASP A 477 24.46 -14.10 -7.49
N LYS A 478 24.03 -12.83 -7.48
CA LYS A 478 23.33 -12.19 -8.62
C LYS A 478 24.13 -12.25 -9.93
N ASN A 479 25.46 -12.39 -9.88
CA ASN A 479 26.26 -12.60 -11.09
C ASN A 479 25.92 -13.90 -11.81
N ARG A 480 25.37 -14.90 -11.10
CA ARG A 480 24.92 -16.18 -11.67
C ARG A 480 23.70 -16.03 -12.55
N ILE A 481 22.79 -15.10 -12.21
CA ILE A 481 21.65 -14.78 -13.07
C ILE A 481 22.16 -14.27 -14.41
N PHE A 482 23.11 -13.32 -14.38
CA PHE A 482 23.70 -12.78 -15.60
C PHE A 482 24.54 -13.81 -16.37
N ASP A 483 25.33 -14.65 -15.71
CA ASP A 483 26.07 -15.74 -16.38
C ASP A 483 25.11 -16.72 -17.10
N TYR A 484 23.99 -17.07 -16.46
CA TYR A 484 22.95 -17.90 -17.07
C TYR A 484 22.30 -17.24 -18.29
N LEU A 485 21.99 -15.94 -18.20
CA LEU A 485 21.44 -15.16 -19.32
C LEU A 485 22.44 -14.98 -20.47
N GLU A 486 23.71 -14.73 -20.17
CA GLU A 486 24.78 -14.64 -21.16
C GLU A 486 24.94 -15.95 -21.94
N MET A 487 24.85 -17.10 -21.25
CA MET A 487 24.87 -18.41 -21.89
C MET A 487 23.64 -18.69 -22.75
N ASN A 488 22.46 -18.26 -22.31
CA ASN A 488 21.25 -18.31 -23.13
C ASN A 488 21.44 -17.50 -24.41
N CYS A 489 21.96 -16.28 -24.29
CA CYS A 489 22.24 -15.45 -25.46
C CYS A 489 23.27 -16.07 -26.40
N TYR A 490 24.35 -16.63 -25.85
CA TYR A 490 25.38 -17.31 -26.63
C TYR A 490 24.83 -18.53 -27.38
N LYS A 491 24.02 -19.36 -26.73
CA LYS A 491 23.39 -20.53 -27.37
C LYS A 491 22.41 -20.15 -28.47
N GLU A 492 21.58 -19.13 -28.25
CA GLU A 492 20.69 -18.61 -29.28
C GLU A 492 21.48 -18.04 -30.46
N TYR A 493 22.60 -17.34 -30.21
CA TYR A 493 23.51 -16.90 -31.26
C TYR A 493 24.11 -18.06 -32.06
N GLN A 494 24.55 -19.15 -31.43
CA GLN A 494 25.07 -20.30 -32.17
C GLN A 494 24.03 -20.91 -33.12
N LYS A 495 22.75 -20.93 -32.70
CA LYS A 495 21.65 -21.53 -33.45
C LYS A 495 21.16 -20.66 -34.60
N ARG A 496 20.94 -19.37 -34.33
CA ARG A 496 20.26 -18.43 -35.25
C ARG A 496 21.22 -17.39 -35.84
N LYS A 497 22.48 -17.38 -35.43
CA LYS A 497 23.53 -16.43 -35.86
C LYS A 497 23.02 -14.98 -35.80
N HIS A 498 23.18 -14.23 -36.88
CA HIS A 498 22.77 -12.83 -36.95
C HIS A 498 21.24 -12.61 -36.94
N GLU A 499 20.44 -13.67 -37.11
CA GLU A 499 18.97 -13.57 -37.11
C GLU A 499 18.41 -13.34 -35.69
N ILE A 500 19.18 -13.61 -34.63
CA ILE A 500 18.75 -13.32 -33.24
C ILE A 500 18.44 -11.84 -33.03
N PHE A 501 19.11 -10.96 -33.77
CA PHE A 501 18.95 -9.51 -33.60
C PHE A 501 17.72 -8.96 -34.33
N ARG A 502 16.98 -9.81 -35.05
CA ARG A 502 15.67 -9.48 -35.65
C ARG A 502 14.50 -9.86 -34.75
N ASP A 503 14.75 -10.61 -33.68
CA ASP A 503 13.75 -11.03 -32.71
C ASP A 503 13.67 -9.98 -31.61
N GLU A 504 12.68 -9.10 -31.72
CA GLU A 504 12.52 -7.95 -30.84
C GLU A 504 12.38 -8.34 -29.36
N GLN A 505 11.70 -9.45 -29.07
CA GLN A 505 11.50 -9.92 -27.70
C GLN A 505 12.81 -10.48 -27.11
N PHE A 506 13.54 -11.30 -27.87
CA PHE A 506 14.86 -11.78 -27.45
C PHE A 506 15.84 -10.61 -27.25
N TYR A 507 15.79 -9.64 -28.16
CA TYR A 507 16.67 -8.48 -28.16
C TYR A 507 16.46 -7.60 -26.92
N ARG A 508 15.21 -7.41 -26.49
CA ARG A 508 14.87 -6.63 -25.28
C ARG A 508 15.15 -7.39 -23.99
N TYR A 509 14.68 -8.62 -23.85
CA TYR A 509 14.63 -9.31 -22.55
C TYR A 509 15.81 -10.24 -22.25
N THR A 510 16.57 -10.67 -23.27
CA THR A 510 17.75 -11.53 -23.07
C THR A 510 19.03 -10.79 -23.44
N PHE A 511 19.08 -10.13 -24.59
CA PHE A 511 20.28 -9.41 -25.04
C PHE A 511 20.48 -8.07 -24.29
N GLY A 512 19.42 -7.26 -24.14
CA GLY A 512 19.46 -5.96 -23.49
C GLY A 512 20.20 -5.94 -22.14
N PRO A 513 19.74 -6.66 -21.10
CA PRO A 513 20.32 -6.60 -19.76
C PRO A 513 21.78 -7.08 -19.68
N ILE A 514 22.15 -8.11 -20.44
CA ILE A 514 23.55 -8.59 -20.47
C ILE A 514 24.47 -7.68 -21.30
N PHE A 515 23.92 -7.00 -22.30
CA PHE A 515 24.67 -6.02 -23.08
C PHE A 515 24.90 -4.75 -22.26
N THR A 516 23.90 -4.32 -21.49
CA THR A 516 24.05 -3.28 -20.44
C THR A 516 25.15 -3.65 -19.46
N ARG A 517 25.12 -4.87 -18.88
CA ARG A 517 26.19 -5.37 -18.01
C ARG A 517 27.56 -5.30 -18.69
N TYR A 518 27.66 -5.82 -19.91
CA TYR A 518 28.92 -5.81 -20.68
C TYR A 518 29.48 -4.39 -20.85
N LEU A 519 28.64 -3.42 -21.21
CA LEU A 519 29.07 -2.03 -21.37
C LEU A 519 29.55 -1.43 -20.05
N ILE A 520 28.83 -1.66 -18.96
CA ILE A 520 29.22 -1.20 -17.62
C ILE A 520 30.55 -1.82 -17.20
N ASP A 521 30.69 -3.14 -17.32
CA ASP A 521 31.86 -3.88 -16.85
C ASP A 521 33.14 -3.55 -17.65
N ASN A 522 33.02 -3.21 -18.95
CA ASN A 522 34.17 -2.97 -19.83
C ASN A 522 34.50 -1.49 -20.04
N TYR A 523 33.52 -0.60 -19.90
CA TYR A 523 33.67 0.83 -20.22
C TYR A 523 33.32 1.76 -19.04
N GLY A 524 32.75 1.22 -17.96
CA GLY A 524 32.37 1.96 -16.77
C GLY A 524 30.93 2.47 -16.81
N ILE A 525 30.32 2.58 -15.62
CA ILE A 525 28.95 3.06 -15.43
C ILE A 525 28.74 4.48 -15.97
N GLU A 526 29.71 5.38 -15.80
CA GLU A 526 29.62 6.78 -16.22
C GLU A 526 29.38 6.89 -17.73
N LYS A 527 30.19 6.18 -18.54
CA LYS A 527 30.02 6.14 -20.00
C LYS A 527 28.72 5.47 -20.43
N TYR A 528 28.30 4.44 -19.70
CA TYR A 528 27.03 3.81 -19.96
C TYR A 528 25.88 4.78 -19.76
N MET A 529 25.85 5.51 -18.64
CA MET A 529 24.78 6.47 -18.35
C MET A 529 24.81 7.65 -19.33
N GLU A 530 26.00 8.16 -19.68
CA GLU A 530 26.14 9.19 -20.72
C GLU A 530 25.49 8.75 -22.03
N MET A 531 25.73 7.50 -22.45
CA MET A 531 25.10 6.94 -23.65
C MET A 531 23.61 6.68 -23.46
N PHE A 532 23.19 6.19 -22.30
CA PHE A 532 21.79 5.90 -22.04
C PHE A 532 20.93 7.17 -22.18
N TYR A 533 21.41 8.31 -21.67
CA TYR A 533 20.74 9.60 -21.80
C TYR A 533 20.93 10.26 -23.18
N ASN A 534 22.07 10.03 -23.83
CA ASN A 534 22.39 10.60 -25.15
C ASN A 534 22.76 9.52 -26.17
N PRO A 535 21.84 8.61 -26.53
CA PRO A 535 22.23 7.43 -27.33
C PRO A 535 22.50 7.76 -28.80
N ASP A 536 22.16 8.96 -29.26
CA ASP A 536 22.59 9.47 -30.57
C ASP A 536 24.11 9.71 -30.61
N ASP A 537 24.73 9.93 -29.45
CA ASP A 537 26.17 10.12 -29.29
C ASP A 537 26.92 8.79 -29.06
N PHE A 538 26.30 7.64 -29.32
CA PHE A 538 26.90 6.33 -29.08
C PHE A 538 28.31 6.21 -29.67
N GLU A 539 28.49 6.62 -30.94
CA GLU A 539 29.79 6.53 -31.60
C GLU A 539 30.82 7.48 -31.00
N LEU A 540 30.39 8.65 -30.53
CA LEU A 540 31.24 9.62 -29.86
C LEU A 540 31.73 9.08 -28.51
N ILE A 541 30.81 8.57 -27.70
CA ILE A 541 31.06 8.09 -26.33
C ILE A 541 31.96 6.84 -26.34
N TYR A 542 31.66 5.88 -27.21
CA TYR A 542 32.38 4.61 -27.28
C TYR A 542 33.50 4.59 -28.33
N SER A 543 33.64 5.64 -29.13
CA SER A 543 34.58 5.68 -30.27
C SER A 543 34.41 4.49 -31.24
N LYS A 544 33.20 3.91 -31.29
CA LYS A 544 32.83 2.74 -32.10
C LYS A 544 31.36 2.82 -32.48
N ASN A 545 31.04 2.41 -33.69
CA ASN A 545 29.66 2.22 -34.08
C ASN A 545 29.02 1.01 -33.39
N PHE A 546 27.69 1.03 -33.28
CA PHE A 546 26.93 0.01 -32.58
C PHE A 546 27.11 -1.39 -33.16
N ALA A 547 27.26 -1.53 -34.49
CA ALA A 547 27.49 -2.81 -35.13
C ALA A 547 28.83 -3.44 -34.71
N SER A 548 29.88 -2.63 -34.61
CA SER A 548 31.20 -3.06 -34.16
C SER A 548 31.18 -3.44 -32.68
N MET A 549 30.49 -2.65 -31.84
CA MET A 549 30.34 -2.98 -30.42
C MET A 549 29.59 -4.30 -30.20
N ARG A 550 28.55 -4.57 -30.98
CA ARG A 550 27.85 -5.86 -30.94
C ARG A 550 28.76 -7.02 -31.33
N GLN A 551 29.63 -6.82 -32.32
CA GLN A 551 30.59 -7.85 -32.72
C GLN A 551 31.60 -8.13 -31.61
N ASP A 552 32.11 -7.09 -30.94
CA ASP A 552 33.00 -7.24 -29.78
C ASP A 552 32.31 -8.02 -28.65
N PHE A 553 31.03 -7.72 -28.37
CA PHE A 553 30.25 -8.45 -27.38
C PHE A 553 30.05 -9.93 -27.74
N ILE A 554 29.79 -10.25 -29.01
CA ILE A 554 29.69 -11.64 -29.46
C ILE A 554 31.05 -12.36 -29.36
N ILE A 555 32.15 -11.68 -29.65
CA ILE A 555 33.51 -12.20 -29.45
C ILE A 555 33.75 -12.47 -27.96
N TYR A 556 33.33 -11.55 -27.08
CA TYR A 556 33.39 -11.74 -25.62
C TYR A 556 32.62 -13.00 -25.19
N LEU A 557 31.35 -13.15 -25.58
CA LEU A 557 30.55 -14.34 -25.25
C LEU A 557 31.17 -15.63 -25.78
N THR A 558 31.65 -15.61 -27.03
CA THR A 558 32.29 -16.76 -27.66
C THR A 558 33.57 -17.14 -26.92
N THR A 559 34.41 -16.17 -26.58
CA THR A 559 35.65 -16.40 -25.84
C THR A 559 35.37 -16.96 -24.45
N LYS A 560 34.33 -16.45 -23.76
CA LYS A 560 33.96 -16.87 -22.41
C LYS A 560 33.37 -18.31 -22.39
N TYR A 561 32.49 -18.64 -23.34
CA TYR A 561 31.65 -19.85 -23.24
C TYR A 561 31.90 -20.95 -24.26
N ASN A 562 32.65 -20.72 -25.35
CA ASN A 562 32.86 -21.74 -26.39
C ASN A 562 33.53 -23.01 -25.86
N LYS A 563 34.36 -22.89 -24.83
CA LYS A 563 35.01 -24.04 -24.16
C LYS A 563 34.05 -25.01 -23.46
N PHE A 564 32.79 -24.61 -23.26
CA PHE A 564 31.77 -25.43 -22.62
C PHE A 564 30.79 -26.05 -23.63
N VAL A 565 30.92 -25.72 -24.91
CA VAL A 565 30.13 -26.33 -25.99
C VAL A 565 30.82 -27.62 -26.39
N LYS A 566 30.14 -28.74 -26.18
CA LYS A 566 30.56 -30.06 -26.68
C LYS A 566 30.19 -30.25 -28.14
#